data_AF-A0A6J3FLQ9-F1
#
_entry.id   AF-A0A6J3FLQ9-F1
#
_cell.length_a   1.000
_cell.length_b   1.000
_cell.length_c   1.000
_cell.angle_alpha   90.00
_cell.angle_beta   90.00
_cell.angle_gamma   90.00
#
_symmetry.space_group_name_H-M   'P 1'
#
loop_
_entity.id
_entity.type
_entity.pdbx_description
1 polymer ?
#
loop_
_entity_poly.entity_id
_entity_poly.type
_entity_poly.pdbx_seq_one_letter_code
_entity_poly.pdbx_strand_id
1 'polypeptide(L)'
;MVLGDSMKEIGSNCLNNEFNFFKRHLCDDNKEGMFLFRAARKLRQFLKMNSTGDFDLHLLKVSQGTTVLLNCTSKVKERKPPALGEAQPTKSLEENKSLKEQKKLNDSCFLKRLLQEIKTCWNKILSGTKEH
;
A
#
# COMPACT_ATOMS: atom_id res chain seq x y z
N MET A 1 -15.44 -5.83 9.24
CA MET A 1 -15.10 -6.12 7.85
C MET A 1 -13.62 -5.83 7.65
N VAL A 2 -12.79 -6.87 7.49
CA VAL A 2 -11.33 -6.72 7.31
C VAL A 2 -11.10 -6.60 5.80
N LEU A 3 -10.29 -5.64 5.34
CA LEU A 3 -9.96 -5.43 3.91
C LEU A 3 -9.64 -6.72 3.13
N GLY A 4 -9.15 -7.76 3.82
CA GLY A 4 -8.92 -9.08 3.24
C GLY A 4 -10.18 -9.76 2.67
N ASP A 5 -11.35 -9.54 3.25
CA ASP A 5 -12.62 -10.12 2.76
C ASP A 5 -13.10 -9.44 1.48
N SER A 6 -12.96 -8.11 1.39
CA SER A 6 -13.32 -7.31 0.20
C SER A 6 -12.42 -7.61 -1.01
N MET A 7 -11.26 -8.26 -0.81
CA MET A 7 -10.30 -8.59 -1.87
C MET A 7 -10.22 -10.09 -2.20
N LYS A 8 -11.12 -10.92 -1.64
CA LYS A 8 -11.21 -12.35 -1.97
C LYS A 8 -11.53 -12.57 -3.45
N GLU A 9 -12.43 -11.76 -4.01
CA GLU A 9 -12.82 -11.84 -5.44
C GLU A 9 -11.79 -11.23 -6.40
N ILE A 10 -10.96 -10.31 -5.92
CA ILE A 10 -9.90 -9.68 -6.70
C ILE A 10 -8.70 -10.63 -6.72
N GLY A 11 -8.55 -11.51 -7.71
CA GLY A 11 -7.34 -12.34 -7.74
C GLY A 11 -7.22 -13.49 -8.72
N SER A 12 -8.31 -13.92 -9.37
CA SER A 12 -8.25 -15.08 -10.26
C SER A 12 -7.41 -14.85 -11.52
N ASN A 13 -7.25 -13.59 -11.95
CA ASN A 13 -6.57 -13.23 -13.22
C ASN A 13 -5.31 -12.37 -13.03
N CYS A 14 -4.69 -12.37 -11.85
CA CYS A 14 -3.46 -11.61 -11.64
C CYS A 14 -2.29 -12.25 -12.39
N LEU A 15 -1.62 -11.49 -13.26
CA LEU A 15 -0.35 -11.93 -13.85
C LEU A 15 0.68 -12.08 -12.72
N ASN A 16 1.39 -13.21 -12.67
CA ASN A 16 2.45 -13.49 -11.67
C ASN A 16 3.70 -12.59 -11.81
N ASN A 17 3.60 -11.49 -12.54
CA ASN A 17 4.69 -10.55 -12.71
C ASN A 17 5.00 -9.89 -11.37
N GLU A 18 6.22 -10.07 -10.91
CA GLU A 18 6.67 -9.49 -9.66
C GLU A 18 6.80 -7.97 -9.79
N PHE A 19 5.91 -7.24 -9.12
CA PHE A 19 5.90 -5.78 -9.16
C PHE A 19 7.20 -5.18 -8.60
N ASN A 20 7.76 -4.19 -9.29
CA ASN A 20 9.02 -3.53 -8.93
C ASN A 20 9.07 -2.99 -7.49
N PHE A 21 7.92 -2.65 -6.91
CA PHE A 21 7.82 -2.23 -5.51
C PHE A 21 8.36 -3.31 -4.56
N PHE A 22 7.89 -4.55 -4.71
CA PHE A 22 8.27 -5.66 -3.84
C PHE A 22 9.71 -6.11 -4.08
N LYS A 23 10.24 -5.95 -5.30
CA LYS A 23 11.67 -6.17 -5.58
C LYS A 23 12.59 -5.17 -4.85
N ARG A 24 12.14 -3.93 -4.71
CA ARG A 24 12.95 -2.83 -4.14
C ARG A 24 12.74 -2.65 -2.64
N HIS A 25 11.62 -3.11 -2.12
CA HIS A 25 11.19 -2.86 -0.76
C HIS A 25 10.69 -4.16 -0.14
N LEU A 26 11.51 -4.72 0.73
CA LEU A 26 11.27 -5.96 1.44
C LEU A 26 11.07 -5.68 2.94
N CYS A 27 10.29 -6.54 3.59
CA CYS A 27 10.13 -6.57 5.04
C CYS A 27 11.26 -7.40 5.69
N ASP A 28 12.51 -6.96 5.51
CA ASP A 28 13.68 -7.61 6.09
C ASP A 28 13.82 -7.29 7.58
N ASP A 29 14.60 -8.11 8.30
CA ASP A 29 14.94 -7.88 9.71
C ASP A 29 15.54 -6.49 9.91
N ASN A 30 15.06 -5.76 10.91
CA ASN A 30 15.44 -4.37 11.23
C ASN A 30 15.03 -3.31 10.18
N LYS A 31 14.31 -3.70 9.13
CA LYS A 31 13.80 -2.79 8.08
C LYS A 31 12.28 -2.83 7.94
N GLU A 32 11.59 -3.56 8.82
CA GLU A 32 10.13 -3.72 8.81
C GLU A 32 9.43 -2.35 8.89
N GLY A 33 9.89 -1.47 9.77
CA GLY A 33 9.34 -0.12 9.91
C GLY A 33 9.49 0.72 8.63
N MET A 34 10.63 0.61 7.94
CA MET A 34 10.87 1.32 6.67
C MET A 34 9.98 0.78 5.55
N PHE A 35 9.80 -0.54 5.49
CA PHE A 35 8.88 -1.17 4.56
C PHE A 35 7.44 -0.68 4.80
N LEU A 36 6.95 -0.79 6.04
CA LEU A 36 5.59 -0.39 6.42
C LEU A 36 5.33 1.10 6.14
N PHE A 37 6.32 1.98 6.37
CA PHE A 37 6.20 3.40 6.03
C PHE A 37 6.00 3.62 4.52
N ARG A 38 6.82 2.96 3.69
CA ARG A 38 6.72 3.04 2.22
C ARG A 38 5.41 2.45 1.72
N ALA A 39 5.00 1.32 2.28
CA ALA A 39 3.76 0.63 1.95
C ALA A 39 2.53 1.48 2.30
N ALA A 40 2.50 2.12 3.47
CA ALA A 40 1.45 3.05 3.87
C ALA A 40 1.33 4.25 2.92
N ARG A 41 2.46 4.84 2.51
CA ARG A 41 2.48 5.92 1.52
C ARG A 41 1.99 5.45 0.14
N LYS A 42 2.27 4.20 -0.22
CA LYS A 42 1.81 3.58 -1.46
C LYS A 42 0.30 3.32 -1.44
N LEU A 43 -0.28 2.85 -0.33
CA LEU A 43 -1.72 2.69 -0.15
C LEU A 43 -2.49 4.00 -0.38
N ARG A 44 -1.95 5.14 0.08
CA ARG A 44 -2.58 6.46 -0.16
C ARG A 44 -2.66 6.85 -1.64
N GLN A 45 -1.84 6.25 -2.51
CA GLN A 45 -1.94 6.50 -3.96
C GLN A 45 -3.19 5.85 -4.56
N PHE A 46 -3.68 4.75 -3.99
CA PHE A 46 -4.91 4.07 -4.44
C PHE A 46 -6.16 4.87 -4.09
N LEU A 47 -6.15 5.61 -2.99
CA LEU A 47 -7.22 6.55 -2.61
C LEU A 47 -7.42 7.68 -3.63
N LYS A 48 -6.37 8.04 -4.39
CA LYS A 48 -6.43 9.11 -5.39
C LYS A 48 -7.01 8.65 -6.73
N MET A 49 -7.33 7.37 -6.89
CA MET A 49 -7.81 6.79 -8.15
C MET A 49 -9.33 6.58 -8.21
N ASN A 50 -10.09 7.10 -7.22
CA ASN A 50 -11.55 7.05 -7.10
C ASN A 50 -12.12 5.61 -7.11
N SER A 51 -12.29 5.02 -5.92
CA SER A 51 -13.17 3.87 -5.70
C SER A 51 -14.22 4.18 -4.64
N THR A 52 -15.22 3.31 -4.52
CA THR A 52 -16.39 3.48 -3.65
C THR A 52 -16.00 3.69 -2.17
N GLY A 53 -16.75 4.55 -1.47
CA GLY A 53 -16.30 5.23 -0.25
C GLY A 53 -15.93 4.36 0.96
N ASP A 54 -16.47 3.16 1.11
CA ASP A 54 -16.15 2.30 2.26
C ASP A 54 -14.75 1.64 2.14
N PHE A 55 -14.40 1.17 0.94
CA PHE A 55 -13.09 0.59 0.67
C PHE A 55 -11.97 1.64 0.82
N ASP A 56 -12.23 2.85 0.34
CA ASP A 56 -11.31 3.99 0.48
C ASP A 56 -11.13 4.39 1.95
N LEU A 57 -12.21 4.38 2.75
CA LEU A 57 -12.11 4.64 4.19
C LEU A 57 -11.23 3.61 4.90
N HIS A 58 -11.36 2.33 4.55
CA HIS A 58 -10.55 1.27 5.12
C HIS A 58 -9.06 1.40 4.73
N LEU A 59 -8.76 1.69 3.46
CA LEU A 59 -7.38 1.95 3.01
C LEU A 59 -6.78 3.18 3.71
N LEU A 60 -7.58 4.22 3.93
CA LEU A 60 -7.16 5.40 4.68
C LEU A 60 -6.83 5.04 6.13
N LYS A 61 -7.70 4.30 6.81
CA LYS A 61 -7.47 3.81 8.19
C LYS A 61 -6.18 3.01 8.30
N VAL A 62 -5.94 2.04 7.39
CA VAL A 62 -4.71 1.23 7.41
C VAL A 62 -3.47 2.07 7.16
N SER A 63 -3.49 2.97 6.17
CA SER A 63 -2.32 3.79 5.85
C SER A 63 -2.00 4.84 6.92
N GLN A 64 -3.00 5.52 7.47
CA GLN A 64 -2.83 6.49 8.56
C GLN A 64 -2.42 5.78 9.85
N GLY A 65 -3.14 4.72 10.24
CA GLY A 65 -2.84 3.94 11.44
C GLY A 65 -1.42 3.38 11.41
N THR A 66 -0.98 2.82 10.27
CA THR A 66 0.41 2.34 10.13
C THR A 66 1.42 3.47 10.33
N THR A 67 1.18 4.64 9.74
CA THR A 67 2.09 5.79 9.88
C THR A 67 2.17 6.27 11.34
N VAL A 68 1.02 6.37 12.01
CA VAL A 68 0.94 6.79 13.42
C VAL A 68 1.66 5.81 14.32
N LEU A 69 1.37 4.50 14.19
CA LEU A 69 1.99 3.47 15.02
C LEU A 69 3.51 3.44 14.89
N LEU A 70 4.05 3.59 13.66
CA LEU A 70 5.50 3.67 13.43
C LEU A 70 6.14 4.88 14.13
N ASN A 71 5.46 6.03 14.10
CA ASN A 71 5.92 7.23 14.80
C ASN A 71 5.85 7.05 16.32
N CYS A 72 4.87 6.32 16.84
CA CYS A 72 4.78 6.00 18.27
C CYS A 72 5.88 5.05 18.74
N THR A 73 6.31 4.11 17.89
CA THR A 73 7.39 3.16 18.21
C THR A 73 8.79 3.78 18.17
N SER A 74 8.96 4.95 17.55
CA SER A 74 10.23 5.67 17.54
C SER A 74 10.17 6.79 18.59
N LYS A 75 10.97 6.71 19.66
CA LYS A 75 11.14 7.85 20.57
C LYS A 75 11.65 9.05 19.76
N VAL A 76 10.75 9.99 19.53
CA VAL A 76 10.87 11.40 19.10
C VAL A 76 12.19 11.76 18.41
N LYS A 77 12.20 11.73 17.06
CA LYS A 77 12.87 12.76 16.26
C LYS A 77 12.00 13.12 15.06
N GLU A 78 11.26 14.20 15.27
CA GLU A 78 10.52 14.95 14.28
C GLU A 78 11.42 15.29 13.08
N ARG A 79 11.01 14.88 11.87
CA ARG A 79 11.58 15.38 10.62
C ARG A 79 10.47 15.99 9.76
N LYS A 80 10.72 17.23 9.33
CA LYS A 80 9.86 18.13 8.56
C LYS A 80 9.11 17.46 7.40
N PRO A 81 7.90 17.94 7.07
CA PRO A 81 7.16 17.49 5.89
C PRO A 81 7.83 17.96 4.58
N PRO A 82 7.79 17.18 3.49
CA PRO A 82 8.22 17.65 2.18
C PRO A 82 7.20 18.64 1.59
N ALA A 83 7.72 19.69 0.97
CA ALA A 83 6.97 20.72 0.26
C ALA A 83 6.18 20.16 -0.94
N LEU A 84 5.01 20.78 -1.15
CA LEU A 84 4.08 20.61 -2.26
C LEU A 84 4.70 21.17 -3.55
N GLY A 85 4.76 20.37 -4.61
CA GLY A 85 5.25 20.78 -5.93
C GLY A 85 4.45 20.11 -7.05
N GLU A 86 3.63 20.96 -7.67
CA GLU A 86 2.94 21.06 -8.98
C GLU A 86 2.87 19.91 -10.03
N ALA A 87 1.94 20.13 -10.97
CA ALA A 87 1.24 19.18 -11.81
C ALA A 87 1.81 18.96 -13.23
N GLN A 88 1.52 17.75 -13.75
CA GLN A 88 1.36 17.29 -15.16
C GLN A 88 2.53 17.39 -16.17
N PRO A 89 2.60 16.45 -17.15
CA PRO A 89 1.92 16.66 -18.44
C PRO A 89 1.00 15.53 -18.91
N THR A 90 -0.02 15.94 -19.67
CA THR A 90 -0.96 15.22 -20.54
C THR A 90 -0.29 14.37 -21.62
N LYS A 91 -0.90 13.24 -22.03
CA LYS A 91 -0.97 12.78 -23.43
C LYS A 91 -1.94 11.60 -23.72
N SER A 92 -2.67 11.80 -24.82
CA SER A 92 -3.43 10.93 -25.73
C SER A 92 -4.53 9.99 -25.21
N LEU A 93 -5.76 10.47 -25.45
CA LEU A 93 -7.02 9.75 -25.57
C LEU A 93 -7.03 9.02 -26.94
N GLU A 94 -6.97 7.67 -27.00
CA GLU A 94 -7.89 6.85 -27.84
C GLU A 94 -7.74 5.29 -27.81
N GLU A 95 -6.85 4.66 -27.03
CA GLU A 95 -6.77 3.16 -26.96
C GLU A 95 -7.43 2.55 -25.70
N ASN A 96 -8.53 3.15 -25.23
CA ASN A 96 -8.71 3.39 -23.78
C ASN A 96 -9.57 2.43 -22.93
N LYS A 97 -10.11 1.32 -23.44
CA LYS A 97 -10.98 0.45 -22.62
C LYS A 97 -10.29 -0.80 -22.09
N SER A 98 -9.72 -1.63 -22.96
CA SER A 98 -9.04 -2.87 -22.57
C SER A 98 -7.74 -2.63 -21.78
N LEU A 99 -6.93 -1.64 -22.19
CA LEU A 99 -5.70 -1.27 -21.48
C LEU A 99 -6.02 -0.67 -20.08
N LYS A 100 -7.11 0.08 -19.98
CA LYS A 100 -7.59 0.67 -18.71
C LYS A 100 -8.13 -0.40 -17.77
N GLU A 101 -8.83 -1.40 -18.29
CA GLU A 101 -9.28 -2.56 -17.53
C GLU A 101 -8.10 -3.43 -17.06
N GLN A 102 -7.14 -3.73 -17.94
CA GLN A 102 -5.91 -4.43 -17.54
C GLN A 102 -5.10 -3.65 -16.50
N LYS A 103 -4.99 -2.33 -16.64
CA LYS A 103 -4.33 -1.48 -15.64
C LYS A 103 -5.05 -1.54 -14.29
N LYS A 104 -6.39 -1.45 -14.29
CA LYS A 104 -7.20 -1.55 -13.08
C LYS A 104 -7.09 -2.92 -12.41
N LEU A 105 -7.02 -3.99 -13.19
CA LEU A 105 -6.75 -5.35 -12.71
C LEU A 105 -5.35 -5.47 -12.11
N ASN A 106 -4.32 -4.95 -12.80
CA ASN A 106 -2.96 -4.95 -12.27
C ASN A 106 -2.83 -4.12 -10.99
N ASP A 107 -3.52 -2.99 -10.91
CA ASP A 107 -3.57 -2.12 -9.73
C ASP A 107 -4.27 -2.82 -8.55
N SER A 108 -5.36 -3.54 -8.81
CA SER A 108 -6.08 -4.28 -7.77
C SER A 108 -5.30 -5.51 -7.27
N CYS A 109 -4.62 -6.21 -8.18
CA CYS A 109 -3.66 -7.28 -7.86
C CYS A 109 -2.48 -6.77 -7.03
N PHE A 110 -1.92 -5.62 -7.41
CA PHE A 110 -0.86 -4.95 -6.66
C PHE A 110 -1.33 -4.61 -5.24
N LEU A 111 -2.52 -4.01 -5.13
CA LEU A 111 -3.09 -3.59 -3.86
C LEU A 111 -3.33 -4.79 -2.93
N LYS A 112 -3.82 -5.91 -3.47
CA LYS A 112 -4.03 -7.14 -2.72
C LYS A 112 -2.72 -7.66 -2.13
N ARG A 113 -1.70 -7.78 -2.98
CA ARG A 113 -0.36 -8.21 -2.55
C ARG A 113 0.22 -7.23 -1.53
N LEU A 114 0.07 -5.92 -1.74
CA LEU A 114 0.56 -4.90 -0.80
C LEU A 114 -0.07 -5.05 0.58
N LEU A 115 -1.39 -5.28 0.66
CA LEU A 115 -2.09 -5.49 1.93
C LEU A 115 -1.67 -6.80 2.62
N GLN A 116 -1.42 -7.86 1.85
CA GLN A 116 -0.87 -9.12 2.39
C GLN A 116 0.51 -8.91 3.00
N GLU A 117 1.43 -8.27 2.27
CA GLU A 117 2.78 -7.98 2.76
C GLU A 117 2.77 -7.07 3.99
N ILE A 118 1.89 -6.06 4.03
CA ILE A 118 1.71 -5.20 5.23
C ILE A 118 1.28 -6.05 6.44
N LYS A 119 0.30 -6.94 6.27
CA LYS A 119 -0.16 -7.84 7.34
C LYS A 119 0.98 -8.74 7.83
N THR A 120 1.71 -9.38 6.92
CA THR A 120 2.85 -10.24 7.26
C THR A 120 3.92 -9.46 8.00
N CYS A 121 4.25 -8.26 7.56
CA CYS A 121 5.28 -7.44 8.17
C CYS A 121 4.90 -6.95 9.58
N TRP A 122 3.64 -6.57 9.79
CA TRP A 122 3.12 -6.28 11.13
C TRP A 122 3.17 -7.50 12.04
N ASN A 123 2.76 -8.67 11.55
CA ASN A 123 2.82 -9.91 12.33
C ASN A 123 4.26 -10.21 12.78
N LYS A 124 5.26 -9.98 11.92
CA LYS A 124 6.68 -10.15 12.25
C LYS A 124 7.13 -9.24 13.40
N ILE A 125 6.79 -7.95 13.34
CA ILE A 125 7.07 -7.00 14.44
C ILE A 125 6.37 -7.45 15.75
N LEU A 126 5.11 -7.84 15.65
CA LEU A 126 4.28 -8.23 16.81
C LEU A 126 4.63 -9.61 17.37
N SER A 127 5.20 -10.52 16.58
CA SER A 127 5.69 -11.81 17.07
C SER A 127 7.08 -11.69 17.68
N GLY A 128 7.95 -10.86 17.13
CA GLY A 128 9.30 -10.62 17.67
C GLY A 128 9.31 -9.83 18.98
N THR A 129 8.21 -9.19 19.35
CA THR A 129 8.06 -8.45 20.62
C THR A 129 7.55 -9.30 21.78
N LYS A 130 7.24 -10.59 21.57
CA LYS A 130 6.70 -11.49 22.60
C LYS A 130 7.75 -12.17 23.49
N GLU A 131 9.04 -11.89 23.30
CA GLU A 131 10.14 -12.52 24.05
C GLU A 131 10.69 -11.68 25.22
N HIS A 132 9.88 -10.81 25.82
CA HIS A 132 10.27 -10.03 27.02
C HIS A 132 9.29 -10.19 28.17
#